data_AF-A0A3P7KV14-F1
#
_entry.id   AF-A0A3P7KV14-F1
#
_cell.length_a   1.000
_cell.length_b   1.000
_cell.length_c   1.000
_cell.angle_alpha   90.00
_cell.angle_beta   90.00
_cell.angle_gamma   90.00
#
_symmetry.space_group_name_H-M   'P 1'
#
loop_
_entity.id
_entity.type
_entity.pdbx_description
1 polymer ?
#
loop_
_entity_poly.entity_id
_entity_poly.type
_entity_poly.pdbx_seq_one_letter_code
_entity_poly.pdbx_strand_id
1 'polypeptide(L)'
;MIEIVAGIRRQFGPFATHHALREAVQQLLNCSKDDAVVLNLVQPAAVTQILSVTAHCGGTPRSRFIPCVKSSADAWTYIKQLLKKMKVCENFYSSSPDPCTSCSPGNDMSVEQVVALSPPMKHWTIDKVASELRKLLDESAVAKFVEQQIDGRSLGLLTTELLMSHMGLALGPALKVSSELHI
;
A
#
# COMPACT_ATOMS: atom_id res chain seq x y z
N MET A 1 -15.39 0.20 -7.57
CA MET A 1 -14.94 -1.13 -7.11
C MET A 1 -13.44 -1.02 -6.89
N ILE A 2 -12.96 -1.19 -5.67
CA ILE A 2 -11.52 -1.15 -5.36
C ILE A 2 -10.92 -2.46 -5.86
N GLU A 3 -9.88 -2.41 -6.68
CA GLU A 3 -9.10 -3.62 -6.99
C GLU A 3 -8.14 -3.88 -5.86
N ILE A 4 -8.06 -5.14 -5.42
CA ILE A 4 -7.01 -5.57 -4.50
C ILE A 4 -5.73 -5.66 -5.33
N VAL A 5 -5.00 -4.54 -5.39
CA VAL A 5 -3.70 -4.46 -6.04
C VAL A 5 -2.65 -5.10 -5.14
N ALA A 6 -1.74 -5.89 -5.71
CA ALA A 6 -0.56 -6.39 -5.00
C ALA A 6 0.18 -5.22 -4.32
N GLY A 7 0.49 -5.32 -3.02
CA GLY A 7 1.19 -4.26 -2.27
C GLY A 7 0.31 -3.32 -1.44
N ILE A 8 -0.99 -3.58 -1.26
CA ILE A 8 -1.83 -2.85 -0.30
C ILE A 8 -1.21 -2.91 1.11
N ARG A 9 -0.97 -1.74 1.70
CA ARG A 9 -0.53 -1.60 3.09
C ARG A 9 -1.68 -2.05 3.99
N ARG A 10 -1.39 -3.03 4.86
CA ARG A 10 -2.39 -3.63 5.78
C ARG A 10 -2.49 -2.92 7.13
N GLN A 11 -1.53 -2.04 7.42
CA GLN A 11 -1.48 -1.28 8.66
C GLN A 11 -0.89 0.10 8.39
N PHE A 12 -1.51 1.14 8.95
CA PHE A 12 -0.99 2.51 8.92
C PHE A 12 -0.49 2.89 10.31
N GLY A 13 0.83 3.02 10.45
CA GLY A 13 1.48 3.39 11.70
C GLY A 13 2.73 2.56 11.98
N PRO A 14 3.51 2.92 13.02
CA PRO A 14 3.27 4.04 13.93
C PRO A 14 3.70 5.38 13.30
N PHE A 15 2.73 6.27 13.02
CA PHE A 15 2.97 7.61 12.46
C PHE A 15 2.05 8.62 13.13
N ALA A 16 2.33 9.91 12.93
CA ALA A 16 1.39 10.97 13.30
C ALA A 16 0.05 10.80 12.56
N THR A 17 -1.06 11.14 13.21
CA THR A 17 -2.43 10.91 12.71
C THR A 17 -2.66 11.47 11.29
N HIS A 18 -2.15 12.67 11.01
CA HIS A 18 -2.29 13.31 9.70
C HIS A 18 -1.55 12.54 8.60
N HIS A 19 -0.41 11.93 8.92
CA HIS A 19 0.34 11.07 8.00
C HIS A 19 -0.39 9.75 7.75
N ALA A 20 -0.87 9.09 8.82
CA ALA A 20 -1.66 7.87 8.69
C ALA A 20 -2.92 8.09 7.84
N LEU A 21 -3.62 9.23 8.04
CA LEU A 21 -4.77 9.61 7.23
C LEU A 21 -4.39 9.79 5.75
N ARG A 22 -3.32 10.54 5.46
CA ARG A 22 -2.84 10.78 4.09
C ARG A 22 -2.55 9.47 3.38
N GLU A 23 -1.80 8.57 4.02
CA GLU A 23 -1.43 7.28 3.44
C GLU A 23 -2.66 6.38 3.20
N ALA A 24 -3.61 6.36 4.14
CA ALA A 24 -4.84 5.59 3.98
C ALA A 24 -5.69 6.07 2.80
N VAL A 25 -5.81 7.39 2.61
CA VAL A 25 -6.53 7.99 1.47
C VAL A 25 -5.76 7.77 0.17
N GLN A 26 -4.43 7.90 0.19
CA GLN A 26 -3.59 7.69 -0.98
C GLN A 26 -3.70 6.25 -1.50
N GLN A 27 -3.75 5.27 -0.60
CA GLN A 27 -3.97 3.87 -0.96
C GLN A 27 -5.36 3.65 -1.57
N LEU A 28 -6.42 4.26 -1.02
CA LEU A 28 -7.76 4.16 -1.59
C LEU A 28 -7.83 4.71 -3.03
N LEU A 29 -7.10 5.79 -3.30
CA LEU A 29 -6.99 6.36 -4.64
C LEU A 29 -6.24 5.43 -5.59
N ASN A 30 -5.07 4.94 -5.19
CA ASN A 30 -4.23 4.08 -6.02
C ASN A 30 -4.89 2.73 -6.36
N CYS A 31 -5.80 2.25 -5.52
CA CYS A 31 -6.50 0.98 -5.72
C CYS A 31 -7.88 1.14 -6.41
N SER A 32 -8.26 2.36 -6.78
CA SER A 32 -9.51 2.59 -7.52
C SER A 32 -9.37 2.13 -8.97
N LYS A 33 -10.44 1.55 -9.55
CA LYS A 33 -10.53 1.35 -11.00
C LYS A 33 -10.79 2.67 -11.75
N ASP A 34 -11.38 3.65 -11.06
CA ASP A 34 -11.73 4.96 -11.62
C ASP A 34 -11.15 6.06 -10.73
N ASP A 35 -9.88 6.36 -10.99
CA ASP A 35 -9.10 7.36 -10.26
C ASP A 35 -9.77 8.73 -10.30
N ALA A 36 -10.34 9.12 -11.43
CA ALA A 36 -10.91 10.45 -11.62
C ALA A 36 -12.18 10.65 -10.77
N VAL A 37 -13.05 9.63 -10.73
CA VAL A 37 -14.26 9.67 -9.91
C VAL A 37 -13.89 9.69 -8.43
N VAL A 38 -13.00 8.80 -7.97
CA VAL A 38 -12.64 8.73 -6.54
C VAL A 38 -11.89 9.97 -6.10
N LEU A 39 -10.99 10.51 -6.93
CA LEU A 39 -10.30 11.76 -6.64
C LEU A 39 -11.30 12.93 -6.48
N ASN A 40 -12.40 12.98 -7.23
CA ASN A 40 -13.43 14.01 -7.06
C ASN A 40 -14.25 13.87 -5.77
N LEU A 41 -14.29 12.69 -5.15
CA LEU A 41 -14.92 12.49 -3.83
C LEU A 41 -14.07 13.06 -2.70
N VAL A 42 -12.75 13.18 -2.92
CA VAL A 42 -11.80 13.85 -2.04
C VAL A 42 -11.96 15.35 -2.21
N GLN A 43 -12.91 15.90 -1.44
CA GLN A 43 -13.18 17.33 -1.44
C GLN A 43 -12.32 18.05 -0.40
N PRO A 44 -11.79 19.23 -0.74
CA PRO A 44 -11.10 20.08 0.23
C PRO A 44 -12.08 20.48 1.34
N ALA A 45 -11.64 20.34 2.59
CA ALA A 45 -12.35 20.96 3.70
C ALA A 45 -12.01 22.47 3.72
N ALA A 46 -12.92 23.28 4.27
CA ALA A 46 -12.70 24.72 4.49
C ALA A 46 -11.71 24.96 5.65
N VAL A 47 -10.50 24.42 5.53
CA VAL A 47 -9.45 24.49 6.54
C VAL A 47 -8.18 25.05 5.91
N THR A 48 -7.41 25.80 6.72
CA THR A 48 -6.18 26.46 6.27
C THR A 48 -5.01 25.49 6.10
N GLN A 49 -5.03 24.36 6.81
CA GLN A 49 -4.01 23.31 6.72
C GLN A 49 -4.55 22.10 5.98
N ILE A 50 -3.93 21.79 4.85
CA ILE A 50 -4.33 20.72 3.96
C ILE A 50 -3.15 19.84 3.57
N LEU A 51 -3.41 18.56 3.31
CA LEU A 51 -2.42 17.59 2.84
C LEU A 51 -2.75 17.21 1.40
N SER A 52 -1.72 17.09 0.55
CA SER A 52 -1.88 16.68 -0.84
C SER A 52 -1.91 15.15 -0.99
N VAL A 53 -2.87 14.66 -1.76
CA VAL A 53 -2.97 13.29 -2.26
C VAL A 53 -3.08 13.32 -3.78
N THR A 54 -2.50 12.35 -4.48
CA THR A 54 -2.37 12.38 -5.94
C THR A 54 -2.83 11.06 -6.55
N ALA A 55 -3.69 11.12 -7.59
CA ALA A 55 -4.07 9.94 -8.38
C ALA A 55 -3.60 10.10 -9.84
N HIS A 56 -3.44 9.01 -10.58
CA HIS A 56 -2.96 9.03 -11.98
C HIS A 56 -4.11 8.85 -12.96
N CYS A 57 -4.93 9.89 -13.09
CA CYS A 57 -6.10 9.86 -13.96
C CYS A 57 -5.67 9.85 -15.45
N GLY A 58 -5.78 8.70 -16.12
CA GLY A 58 -5.41 8.58 -17.54
C GLY A 58 -3.92 8.85 -17.78
N GLY A 59 -3.05 8.41 -16.86
CA GLY A 59 -1.60 8.63 -16.95
C GLY A 59 -1.12 10.03 -16.55
N THR A 60 -2.05 10.97 -16.31
CA THR A 60 -1.70 12.32 -15.84
C THR A 60 -1.90 12.41 -14.33
N PRO A 61 -0.86 12.80 -13.55
CA PRO A 61 -1.00 12.98 -12.11
C PRO A 61 -1.94 14.17 -11.82
N ARG A 62 -2.93 13.93 -10.95
CA ARG A 62 -3.87 14.95 -10.49
C ARG A 62 -3.96 14.90 -8.97
N SER A 63 -3.81 16.06 -8.33
CA SER A 63 -3.84 16.16 -6.88
C SER A 63 -5.15 16.74 -6.34
N ARG A 64 -5.46 16.36 -5.10
CA ARG A 64 -6.51 16.91 -4.25
C ARG A 64 -6.00 17.08 -2.84
N PHE A 65 -6.81 17.76 -2.03
CA PHE A 65 -6.43 18.18 -0.70
C PHE A 65 -7.37 17.56 0.34
N ILE A 66 -6.78 16.97 1.38
CA ILE A 66 -7.50 16.47 2.55
C ILE A 66 -7.23 17.36 3.76
N PRO A 67 -8.14 17.44 4.74
CA PRO A 67 -7.91 18.22 5.96
C PRO A 67 -6.71 17.70 6.76
N CYS A 68 -5.93 18.61 7.33
CA CYS A 68 -5.01 18.28 8.41
C CYS A 68 -5.81 18.07 9.70
N VAL A 69 -6.13 16.81 10.01
CA VAL A 69 -6.86 16.43 11.21
C VAL A 69 -5.97 16.54 12.47
N LYS A 70 -6.56 16.97 13.57
CA LYS A 70 -5.87 17.14 14.86
C LYS A 70 -6.03 15.94 15.80
N SER A 71 -6.98 15.06 15.53
CA SER A 71 -7.30 13.90 16.36
C SER A 71 -7.53 12.64 15.53
N SER A 72 -7.34 11.47 16.14
CA SER A 72 -7.65 10.18 15.52
C SER A 72 -9.14 10.01 15.24
N ALA A 73 -10.01 10.58 16.08
CA ALA A 73 -11.46 10.56 15.87
C ALA A 73 -11.86 11.30 14.60
N ASP A 74 -11.26 12.46 14.33
CA ASP A 74 -11.51 13.23 13.10
C ASP A 74 -10.99 12.47 11.87
N ALA A 75 -9.81 11.83 11.99
CA ALA A 75 -9.25 11.00 10.95
C ALA A 75 -10.19 9.84 10.57
N TRP A 76 -10.70 9.12 11.58
CA TRP A 76 -11.65 8.04 11.37
C TRP A 76 -12.97 8.51 10.78
N THR A 77 -13.48 9.66 11.24
CA THR A 77 -14.70 10.27 10.70
C THR A 77 -14.54 10.57 9.22
N TYR A 78 -13.41 11.16 8.82
CA TYR A 78 -13.10 11.45 7.43
C TYR A 78 -13.03 10.17 6.58
N ILE A 79 -12.29 9.16 7.04
CA ILE A 79 -12.15 7.87 6.35
C ILE A 79 -13.52 7.22 6.13
N LYS A 80 -14.35 7.13 7.17
CA LYS A 80 -15.69 6.53 7.07
C LYS A 80 -16.59 7.28 6.09
N GLN A 81 -16.56 8.62 6.13
CA GLN A 81 -17.31 9.45 5.17
C GLN A 81 -16.85 9.21 3.72
N LEU A 82 -15.54 9.10 3.49
CA LEU A 82 -15.00 8.83 2.16
C LEU A 82 -15.38 7.42 1.68
N LEU A 83 -15.22 6.39 2.53
CA LEU A 83 -15.64 5.02 2.23
C LEU A 83 -17.13 4.95 1.86
N LYS A 84 -17.99 5.64 2.62
CA LYS A 84 -19.42 5.76 2.33
C LYS A 84 -19.69 6.41 0.96
N LYS A 85 -18.99 7.49 0.61
CA LYS A 85 -19.08 8.14 -0.71
C LYS A 85 -18.65 7.19 -1.83
N MET A 86 -17.65 6.35 -1.59
CA MET A 86 -17.17 5.34 -2.53
C MET A 86 -18.04 4.07 -2.56
N LYS A 87 -19.09 3.98 -1.72
CA LYS A 87 -19.93 2.79 -1.53
C LYS A 87 -19.13 1.55 -1.10
N VAL A 88 -18.11 1.77 -0.27
CA VAL A 88 -17.28 0.73 0.34
C VAL A 88 -17.69 0.58 1.81
N CYS A 89 -17.54 -0.61 2.38
CA CYS A 89 -17.80 -0.85 3.80
C CYS A 89 -16.98 0.11 4.68
N GLU A 90 -17.62 0.70 5.69
CA GLU A 90 -16.96 1.60 6.64
C GLU A 90 -15.88 0.90 7.50
N ASN A 91 -15.96 -0.44 7.59
CA ASN A 91 -14.97 -1.29 8.28
C ASN A 91 -13.87 -1.79 7.34
N PHE A 92 -13.75 -1.25 6.12
CA PHE A 92 -12.64 -1.55 5.22
C PHE A 92 -11.28 -1.23 5.87
N TYR A 93 -11.24 -0.13 6.64
CA TYR A 93 -10.20 0.11 7.62
C TYR A 93 -10.80 0.00 9.02
N SER A 94 -10.07 -0.64 9.92
CA SER A 94 -10.48 -0.86 11.30
C SER A 94 -9.29 -0.64 12.24
N SER A 95 -9.59 -0.25 13.49
CA SER A 95 -8.63 -0.24 14.58
C SER A 95 -8.39 -1.63 15.18
N SER A 96 -9.25 -2.61 14.87
CA SER A 96 -9.10 -4.01 15.29
C SER A 96 -9.00 -4.95 14.09
N PRO A 97 -8.33 -6.11 14.25
CA PRO A 97 -8.19 -7.09 13.19
C PRO A 97 -9.44 -7.97 13.00
N ASP A 98 -10.53 -7.69 13.71
CA ASP A 98 -11.72 -8.54 13.70
C ASP A 98 -12.39 -8.53 12.31
N PRO A 99 -12.88 -9.69 11.84
CA PRO A 99 -13.66 -9.74 10.61
C PRO A 99 -14.87 -8.83 10.67
N CYS A 100 -15.16 -8.13 9.55
CA CYS A 100 -16.33 -7.28 9.47
C CYS A 100 -17.61 -8.13 9.55
N THR A 101 -18.46 -7.88 10.55
CA THR A 101 -19.74 -8.59 10.74
C THR A 101 -20.85 -8.11 9.79
N SER A 102 -20.68 -6.93 9.20
CA SER A 102 -21.68 -6.31 8.30
C SER A 102 -21.48 -6.68 6.83
N CYS A 103 -20.31 -7.21 6.47
CA CYS A 103 -20.08 -7.78 5.15
C CYS A 103 -20.49 -9.25 5.21
N SER A 104 -21.54 -9.64 4.48
CA SER A 104 -21.76 -11.06 4.25
C SER A 104 -20.52 -11.64 3.59
N PRO A 105 -20.08 -12.86 3.94
CA PRO A 105 -19.23 -13.66 3.07
C PRO A 105 -20.07 -14.06 1.84
N GLY A 106 -20.47 -13.07 1.04
CA GLY A 106 -21.00 -13.28 -0.29
C GLY A 106 -19.90 -13.95 -1.08
N ASN A 107 -20.27 -15.00 -1.79
CA ASN A 107 -19.39 -15.88 -2.58
C ASN A 107 -18.40 -15.09 -3.46
N ASP A 108 -17.27 -14.67 -2.88
CA ASP A 108 -16.11 -14.10 -3.55
C ASP A 108 -14.91 -14.19 -2.60
N MET A 109 -14.08 -15.20 -2.84
CA MET A 109 -12.82 -15.56 -2.21
C MET A 109 -12.76 -15.71 -0.67
N SER A 110 -12.41 -16.93 -0.23
CA SER A 110 -11.98 -17.20 1.16
C SER A 110 -10.90 -16.21 1.61
N VAL A 111 -10.84 -15.93 2.91
CA VAL A 111 -9.70 -15.23 3.56
C VAL A 111 -8.36 -15.86 3.13
N GLU A 112 -8.30 -17.18 2.89
CA GLU A 112 -7.12 -17.83 2.33
C GLU A 112 -6.81 -17.42 0.88
N GLN A 113 -7.83 -17.21 0.04
CA GLN A 113 -7.65 -16.75 -1.34
C GLN A 113 -7.26 -15.25 -1.40
N VAL A 114 -7.75 -14.41 -0.46
CA VAL A 114 -7.32 -13.00 -0.34
C VAL A 114 -5.85 -12.92 0.09
N VAL A 115 -5.40 -13.87 0.92
CA VAL A 115 -3.99 -14.07 1.25
C VAL A 115 -3.21 -14.63 0.05
N ALA A 116 -3.83 -15.41 -0.83
CA ALA A 116 -3.20 -16.01 -2.01
C ALA A 116 -2.93 -15.02 -3.16
N LEU A 117 -3.66 -13.91 -3.27
CA LEU A 117 -3.41 -12.91 -4.33
C LEU A 117 -2.08 -12.17 -4.17
N SER A 118 -1.57 -12.07 -2.94
CA SER A 118 -0.22 -11.59 -2.61
C SER A 118 0.06 -11.95 -1.16
N PRO A 119 0.72 -13.08 -0.87
CA PRO A 119 1.06 -13.44 0.50
C PRO A 119 1.89 -12.32 1.15
N PRO A 120 1.81 -12.09 2.47
CA PRO A 120 2.72 -11.19 3.17
C PRO A 120 4.19 -11.53 2.84
N MET A 121 5.06 -10.53 2.71
CA MET A 121 6.47 -10.73 2.31
C MET A 121 7.16 -11.83 3.11
N LYS A 122 6.95 -11.89 4.43
CA LYS A 122 7.46 -12.96 5.32
C LYS A 122 7.13 -14.41 4.93
N HIS A 123 6.24 -14.61 3.97
CA HIS A 123 5.85 -15.92 3.44
C HIS A 123 6.23 -16.10 1.95
N TRP A 124 6.93 -15.14 1.34
CA TRP A 124 7.38 -15.29 -0.04
C TRP A 124 8.46 -16.36 -0.10
N THR A 125 8.30 -17.27 -1.04
CA THR A 125 9.34 -18.19 -1.47
C THR A 125 10.42 -17.44 -2.25
N ILE A 126 11.58 -18.06 -2.44
CA ILE A 126 12.68 -17.51 -3.26
C ILE A 126 12.18 -17.19 -4.68
N ASP A 127 11.38 -18.07 -5.28
CA ASP A 127 10.79 -17.84 -6.61
C ASP A 127 9.88 -16.61 -6.66
N LYS A 128 9.09 -16.40 -5.59
CA LYS A 128 8.23 -15.23 -5.49
C LYS A 128 9.05 -13.96 -5.31
N VAL A 129 10.08 -13.98 -4.46
CA VAL A 129 11.04 -12.86 -4.31
C VAL A 129 11.66 -12.52 -5.67
N ALA A 130 12.18 -13.51 -6.40
CA ALA A 130 12.78 -13.32 -7.71
C ALA A 130 11.79 -12.72 -8.72
N SER A 131 10.55 -13.25 -8.77
CA SER A 131 9.51 -12.73 -9.64
C SER A 131 9.15 -11.26 -9.36
N GLU A 132 9.19 -10.83 -8.11
CA GLU A 132 8.91 -9.44 -7.74
C GLU A 132 10.12 -8.54 -8.04
N LEU A 133 11.35 -8.99 -7.76
CA LEU A 133 12.57 -8.23 -8.03
C LEU A 133 12.83 -8.01 -9.52
N ARG A 134 12.41 -8.93 -10.40
CA ARG A 134 12.49 -8.76 -11.87
C ARG A 134 11.74 -7.54 -12.41
N LYS A 135 10.76 -7.03 -11.65
CA LYS A 135 10.05 -5.79 -12.01
C LYS A 135 10.91 -4.55 -11.77
N LEU A 136 11.96 -4.67 -10.96
CA LEU A 136 12.76 -3.56 -10.46
C LEU A 136 14.22 -3.61 -10.94
N LEU A 137 14.76 -4.82 -11.13
CA LEU A 137 16.16 -5.12 -11.39
C LEU A 137 16.32 -5.98 -12.65
N ASP A 138 17.52 -6.02 -13.21
CA ASP A 138 17.88 -6.94 -14.28
C ASP A 138 18.12 -8.38 -13.76
N GLU A 139 18.10 -9.36 -14.67
CA GLU A 139 18.26 -10.78 -14.30
C GLU A 139 19.59 -11.09 -13.62
N SER A 140 20.68 -10.37 -13.91
CA SER A 140 21.98 -10.64 -13.28
C SER A 140 21.97 -10.27 -11.80
N ALA A 141 21.29 -9.17 -11.46
CA ALA A 141 21.05 -8.79 -10.08
C ALA A 141 20.11 -9.78 -9.38
N VAL A 142 19.00 -10.16 -10.02
CA VAL A 142 18.02 -11.11 -9.46
C VAL A 142 18.65 -12.49 -9.19
N ALA A 143 19.52 -12.96 -10.08
CA ALA A 143 20.21 -14.25 -9.93
C ALA A 143 20.97 -14.35 -8.60
N LYS A 144 21.60 -13.26 -8.14
CA LYS A 144 22.28 -13.24 -6.83
C LYS A 144 21.32 -13.47 -5.66
N PHE A 145 20.10 -12.95 -5.72
CA PHE A 145 19.08 -13.21 -4.68
C PHE A 145 18.68 -14.68 -4.65
N VAL A 146 18.58 -15.32 -5.82
CA VAL A 146 18.27 -16.75 -5.93
C VAL A 146 19.44 -17.61 -5.45
N GLU A 147 20.66 -17.29 -5.85
CA GLU A 147 21.89 -17.98 -5.43
C GLU A 147 22.08 -17.89 -3.91
N GLN A 148 21.82 -16.73 -3.32
CA GLN A 148 21.87 -16.54 -1.86
C GLN A 148 20.61 -17.05 -1.13
N GLN A 149 19.67 -17.68 -1.84
CA GLN A 149 18.44 -18.25 -1.27
C GLN A 149 17.62 -17.22 -0.47
N ILE A 150 17.54 -15.98 -0.96
CA ILE A 150 16.80 -14.91 -0.30
C ILE A 150 15.29 -15.17 -0.43
N ASP A 151 14.71 -15.68 0.66
CA ASP A 151 13.27 -15.76 0.86
C ASP A 151 12.73 -14.43 1.40
N GLY A 152 11.40 -14.31 1.53
CA GLY A 152 10.82 -13.04 1.93
C GLY A 152 11.03 -12.67 3.41
N ARG A 153 11.46 -13.61 4.26
CA ARG A 153 11.91 -13.28 5.62
C ARG A 153 13.28 -12.62 5.59
N SER A 154 14.20 -13.20 4.83
CA SER A 154 15.55 -12.70 4.67
C SER A 154 15.56 -11.36 3.94
N LEU A 155 14.71 -11.23 2.91
CA LEU A 155 14.52 -9.98 2.17
C LEU A 155 14.12 -8.82 3.08
N GLY A 156 13.18 -9.05 4.01
CA GLY A 156 12.72 -8.04 4.96
C GLY A 156 13.76 -7.60 5.99
N LEU A 157 14.94 -8.22 6.02
CA LEU A 157 16.07 -7.85 6.89
C LEU A 157 17.18 -7.12 6.11
N LEU A 158 17.11 -7.08 4.78
CA LEU A 158 18.13 -6.42 3.97
C LEU A 158 17.95 -4.90 4.04
N THR A 159 18.97 -4.23 4.56
CA THR A 159 19.07 -2.77 4.51
C THR A 159 19.62 -2.33 3.15
N THR A 160 19.46 -1.04 2.80
CA THR A 160 20.11 -0.46 1.62
C THR A 160 21.62 -0.73 1.60
N GLU A 161 22.28 -0.70 2.76
CA GLU A 161 23.70 -1.01 2.89
C GLU A 161 24.01 -2.47 2.51
N LEU A 162 23.25 -3.44 3.04
CA LEU A 162 23.42 -4.86 2.72
C LEU A 162 23.12 -5.17 1.25
N LEU A 163 22.14 -4.49 0.66
CA LEU A 163 21.85 -4.58 -0.77
C LEU A 163 23.04 -4.11 -1.62
N MET A 164 23.73 -3.05 -1.19
CA MET A 164 24.90 -2.56 -1.92
C MET A 164 26.13 -3.43 -1.70
N SER A 165 26.43 -3.80 -0.45
CA SER A 165 27.67 -4.51 -0.11
C SER A 165 27.62 -6.01 -0.40
N HIS A 166 26.50 -6.68 -0.13
CA HIS A 166 26.38 -8.14 -0.26
C HIS A 166 25.67 -8.59 -1.54
N MET A 167 24.72 -7.79 -2.04
CA MET A 167 24.08 -8.07 -3.34
C MET A 167 24.79 -7.36 -4.50
N GLY A 168 25.71 -6.44 -4.21
CA GLY A 168 26.47 -5.70 -5.21
C GLY A 168 25.60 -4.77 -6.05
N LEU A 169 24.48 -4.28 -5.49
CA LEU A 169 23.64 -3.31 -6.18
C LEU A 169 24.29 -1.92 -6.11
N ALA A 170 24.15 -1.15 -7.19
CA ALA A 170 24.42 0.29 -7.11
C ALA A 170 23.36 0.97 -6.21
N LEU A 171 23.70 2.15 -5.66
CA LEU A 171 22.82 2.88 -4.74
C LEU A 171 21.41 3.12 -5.32
N GLY A 172 21.30 3.48 -6.60
CA GLY A 172 20.01 3.74 -7.25
C GLY A 172 19.06 2.53 -7.20
N PRO A 173 19.45 1.37 -7.78
CA PRO A 173 18.69 0.13 -7.67
C PRO A 173 18.40 -0.30 -6.22
N ALA A 174 19.35 -0.14 -5.29
CA ALA A 174 19.14 -0.48 -3.88
C ALA A 174 18.03 0.37 -3.24
N LEU A 175 18.05 1.69 -3.45
CA LEU A 175 17.00 2.60 -2.98
C LEU A 175 15.64 2.30 -3.61
N LYS A 176 15.61 1.91 -4.89
CA LYS A 176 14.38 1.51 -5.58
C LYS A 176 13.77 0.26 -4.94
N VAL A 177 14.57 -0.75 -4.60
CA VAL A 177 14.10 -1.96 -3.91
C VAL A 177 13.56 -1.62 -2.51
N SER A 178 14.32 -0.86 -1.71
CA SER A 178 13.87 -0.43 -0.37
C SER A 178 12.57 0.36 -0.41
N SER A 179 12.40 1.26 -1.38
CA SER A 179 11.19 2.08 -1.51
C SER A 179 9.98 1.27 -1.96
N GLU A 180 10.12 0.42 -2.98
CA GLU A 180 8.99 -0.34 -3.56
C GLU A 180 8.55 -1.48 -2.64
N LEU A 181 9.52 -2.20 -2.06
CA LEU A 181 9.24 -3.34 -1.19
C LEU A 181 9.09 -2.96 0.29
N HIS A 182 9.40 -1.71 0.64
CA HIS A 182 9.33 -1.19 2.02
C HIS A 182 10.21 -2.00 2.99
N ILE A 183 11.47 -2.24 2.59
CA ILE A 183 12.54 -2.91 3.38
C ILE A 183 13.68 -1.95 3.73
#